data_AF-A0A3A8YXX9-F1
#
_entry.id   AF-A0A3A8YXX9-F1
#
_cell.length_a   1.000
_cell.length_b   1.000
_cell.length_c   1.000
_cell.angle_alpha   90.00
_cell.angle_beta   90.00
_cell.angle_gamma   90.00
#
_symmetry.space_group_name_H-M   'P 1'
#
loop_
_entity.id
_entity.type
_entity.pdbx_description
1 polymer ?
#
loop_
_entity_poly.entity_id
_entity_poly.type
_entity_poly.pdbx_seq_one_letter_code
_entity_poly.pdbx_strand_id
1 'polypeptide(L)'
;MASKRNSEGYYDLTAYEALVKIEREAKRTRTYRPLVYVCSPLSGDIAANQKNARRYCRSVVERGGIPLAPHLYFPQFMDDGDETERDLCLFMDIVLLTKCAELWVFGERISKGMSMEIEKAKRKGQPIRWFDSNCKEVFQ
;
A
#
# COMPACT_ATOMS: atom_id res chain seq x y z
N MET A 1 -9.67 -16.41 24.44
CA MET A 1 -11.14 -16.24 24.32
C MET A 1 -11.66 -15.99 25.71
N ALA A 2 -12.32 -14.85 25.92
CA ALA A 2 -12.93 -14.52 27.20
C ALA A 2 -13.95 -15.60 27.61
N SER A 3 -13.99 -15.96 28.90
CA SER A 3 -14.95 -16.89 29.48
C SER A 3 -16.12 -16.11 30.09
N LYS A 4 -17.34 -16.67 30.01
CA LYS A 4 -18.52 -16.12 30.71
C LYS A 4 -18.50 -16.37 32.22
N ARG A 5 -17.48 -17.06 32.73
CA ARG A 5 -17.29 -17.36 34.14
C ARG A 5 -15.99 -16.76 34.65
N ASN A 6 -16.04 -16.19 35.85
CA ASN A 6 -14.88 -15.66 36.55
C ASN A 6 -14.01 -16.78 37.16
N SER A 7 -12.91 -16.42 37.83
CA SER A 7 -11.96 -17.37 38.44
C SER A 7 -12.57 -18.28 39.51
N GLU A 8 -13.69 -17.87 40.10
CA GLU A 8 -14.42 -18.64 41.11
C GLU A 8 -15.53 -19.52 40.49
N GLY A 9 -15.70 -19.47 39.16
CA GLY A 9 -16.69 -20.26 38.43
C GLY A 9 -18.09 -19.66 38.37
N TYR A 10 -18.31 -18.47 38.97
CA TYR A 10 -19.57 -17.75 38.87
C TYR A 10 -19.74 -17.13 37.48
N TYR A 11 -21.00 -17.07 37.03
CA TYR A 11 -21.34 -16.44 35.77
C TYR A 11 -21.21 -14.93 35.89
N ASP A 12 -20.33 -14.34 35.08
CA ASP A 12 -20.02 -12.91 35.13
C ASP A 12 -20.04 -12.36 33.69
N LEU A 13 -21.21 -11.83 33.32
CA LEU A 13 -21.43 -11.23 32.01
C LEU A 13 -20.71 -9.91 31.86
N THR A 14 -20.57 -9.13 32.93
CA THR A 14 -19.96 -7.80 32.87
C THR A 14 -18.47 -7.91 32.58
N ALA A 15 -17.75 -8.79 33.28
CA ALA A 15 -16.35 -9.04 33.02
C ALA A 15 -16.14 -9.63 31.61
N TYR A 16 -16.99 -10.58 31.20
CA TYR A 16 -16.94 -11.15 29.85
C TYR A 16 -17.13 -10.10 28.76
N GLU A 17 -18.17 -9.26 28.85
CA GLU A 17 -18.46 -8.22 27.86
C GLU A 17 -17.35 -7.18 27.80
N ALA A 18 -16.81 -6.76 28.95
CA ALA A 18 -15.67 -5.86 29.01
C ALA A 18 -14.43 -6.45 28.31
N LEU A 19 -14.09 -7.71 28.59
CA LEU A 19 -12.95 -8.40 27.98
C LEU A 19 -13.14 -8.63 26.48
N VAL A 20 -14.34 -9.00 26.03
CA VAL A 20 -14.67 -9.14 24.59
C VAL A 20 -14.58 -7.80 23.88
N LYS A 21 -15.02 -6.71 24.51
CA LYS A 21 -14.89 -5.36 23.97
C LYS A 21 -13.43 -4.96 23.83
N ILE A 22 -12.61 -5.21 24.86
CA ILE A 22 -11.15 -4.99 24.82
C ILE A 22 -10.50 -5.85 23.74
N GLU A 23 -10.85 -7.14 23.59
CA GLU A 23 -10.31 -7.99 22.51
C GLU A 23 -10.73 -7.49 21.11
N ARG A 24 -11.98 -7.03 20.94
CA ARG A 24 -12.48 -6.46 19.67
C ARG A 24 -11.81 -5.14 19.36
N GLU A 25 -11.63 -4.28 20.35
CA GLU A 25 -10.89 -3.03 20.23
C GLU A 25 -9.41 -3.33 19.95
N ALA A 26 -8.77 -4.26 20.65
CA ALA A 26 -7.41 -4.75 20.40
C ALA A 26 -7.23 -5.33 18.98
N LYS A 27 -8.24 -6.03 18.46
CA LYS A 27 -8.24 -6.51 17.06
C LYS A 27 -8.44 -5.37 16.05
N ARG A 28 -9.20 -4.33 16.41
CA ARG A 28 -9.32 -3.09 15.61
C ARG A 28 -8.05 -2.23 15.70
N THR A 29 -7.35 -2.25 16.83
CA THR A 29 -6.12 -1.49 17.12
C THR A 29 -4.83 -2.26 16.85
N ARG A 30 -4.88 -3.55 16.49
CA ARG A 30 -3.93 -4.13 15.52
C ARG A 30 -4.14 -3.35 14.23
N THR A 31 -3.56 -2.15 14.19
CA THR A 31 -3.75 -1.10 13.21
C THR A 31 -3.74 -1.73 11.83
N TYR A 32 -4.92 -1.89 11.24
CA TYR A 32 -5.05 -2.32 9.87
C TYR A 32 -4.21 -1.36 9.02
N ARG A 33 -3.24 -1.90 8.30
CA ARG A 33 -2.39 -1.14 7.40
C ARG A 33 -2.72 -1.56 5.97
N PRO A 34 -3.34 -0.69 5.15
CA PRO A 34 -3.65 -1.04 3.77
C PRO A 34 -2.36 -1.29 2.99
N LEU A 35 -2.38 -2.29 2.10
CA LEU A 35 -1.33 -2.43 1.09
C LEU A 35 -1.53 -1.32 0.05
N VAL A 36 -0.52 -0.47 -0.12
CA VAL A 36 -0.57 0.72 -0.95
C VAL A 36 0.41 0.54 -2.11
N TYR A 37 -0.10 0.62 -3.32
CA TYR A 37 0.73 0.66 -4.51
C TYR A 37 1.32 2.07 -4.67
N VAL A 38 2.64 2.17 -4.77
CA VAL A 38 3.37 3.43 -4.93
C VAL A 38 3.65 3.65 -6.42
N CYS A 39 2.90 4.57 -7.02
CA CYS A 39 3.02 4.97 -8.40
C CYS A 39 3.85 6.26 -8.47
N SER A 40 5.04 6.20 -9.07
CA SER A 40 5.93 7.35 -9.23
C SER A 40 6.75 7.25 -10.53
N PRO A 41 7.27 8.37 -11.05
CA PRO A 41 8.11 8.33 -12.24
C PRO A 41 9.37 7.49 -12.01
N LEU A 42 9.71 6.63 -12.98
CA LEU A 42 10.99 5.91 -13.00
C LEU A 42 11.90 6.37 -14.15
N SER A 43 11.33 6.64 -15.33
CA SER A 43 12.08 7.00 -16.54
C SER A 43 12.65 8.43 -16.50
N GLY A 44 13.77 8.64 -17.19
CA GLY A 44 14.55 9.88 -17.16
C GLY A 44 15.74 9.73 -16.20
N ASP A 45 15.81 10.57 -15.17
CA ASP A 45 16.82 10.43 -14.11
C ASP A 45 16.47 9.28 -13.16
N ILE A 46 16.86 8.06 -13.54
CA ILE A 46 16.57 6.83 -12.81
C ILE A 46 17.09 6.90 -11.37
N ALA A 47 18.30 7.43 -11.16
CA ALA A 47 18.91 7.48 -9.83
C ALA A 47 18.12 8.41 -8.89
N ALA A 48 17.76 9.61 -9.35
CA ALA A 48 16.93 10.53 -8.58
C ALA A 48 15.52 9.97 -8.34
N ASN A 49 14.91 9.37 -9.36
CA ASN A 49 13.59 8.76 -9.29
C ASN A 49 13.53 7.61 -8.28
N GLN A 50 14.52 6.71 -8.29
CA GLN A 50 14.59 5.63 -7.29
C GLN A 50 14.78 6.18 -5.87
N LYS A 51 15.57 7.25 -5.69
CA LYS A 51 15.71 7.92 -4.38
C LYS A 51 14.38 8.50 -3.90
N ASN A 52 13.64 9.15 -4.80
CA ASN A 52 12.32 9.68 -4.51
C ASN A 52 11.31 8.57 -4.19
N ALA A 53 11.27 7.48 -4.97
CA ALA A 53 10.41 6.33 -4.72
C ALA A 53 10.62 5.73 -3.31
N ARG A 54 11.89 5.62 -2.85
CA ARG A 54 12.20 5.20 -1.47
C ARG A 54 11.65 6.17 -0.43
N ARG A 55 11.73 7.49 -0.68
CA ARG A 55 11.13 8.53 0.18
C ARG A 55 9.60 8.42 0.21
N TYR A 56 8.97 8.17 -0.93
CA TYR A 56 7.52 7.97 -1.03
C TYR A 56 7.08 6.73 -0.25
N CYS A 57 7.80 5.61 -0.38
CA CYS A 57 7.56 4.42 0.43
C CYS A 57 7.65 4.71 1.94
N ARG A 58 8.63 5.50 2.38
CA ARG A 58 8.74 5.93 3.79
C ARG A 58 7.51 6.72 4.23
N SER A 59 7.05 7.68 3.42
CA SER A 59 5.83 8.47 3.69
C SER A 59 4.59 7.58 3.83
N VAL A 60 4.45 6.54 2.99
CA VAL A 60 3.35 5.56 3.11
C VAL A 60 3.40 4.84 4.46
N VAL A 61 4.59 4.39 4.89
CA VAL A 61 4.76 3.71 6.19
C VAL A 61 4.37 4.63 7.35
N GLU A 62 4.79 5.89 7.31
CA GLU A 62 4.48 6.92 8.31
C GLU A 62 2.99 7.22 8.38
N ARG A 63 2.29 7.15 7.25
CA ARG A 63 0.83 7.31 7.14
C ARG A 63 0.04 6.02 7.42
N GLY A 64 0.71 4.97 7.92
CA GLY A 64 0.07 3.73 8.34
C GLY A 64 -0.21 2.73 7.21
N GLY A 65 0.32 2.93 6.01
CA GLY A 65 0.24 1.96 4.92
C GLY A 65 1.40 0.95 4.90
N ILE A 66 1.27 -0.08 4.06
CA ILE A 66 2.35 -0.99 3.66
C ILE A 66 2.71 -0.62 2.20
N PRO A 67 3.88 -0.04 1.92
CA PRO A 67 4.23 0.36 0.55
C PRO A 67 4.62 -0.84 -0.31
N LEU A 68 4.19 -0.82 -1.56
CA LEU A 68 4.66 -1.68 -2.63
C LEU A 68 5.07 -0.82 -3.83
N ALA A 69 6.36 -0.83 -4.16
CA ALA A 69 6.92 -0.12 -5.30
C ALA A 69 7.67 -1.12 -6.20
N PRO A 70 6.97 -1.80 -7.13
CA PRO A 70 7.59 -2.85 -7.93
C PRO A 70 8.81 -2.39 -8.75
N HIS A 71 8.80 -1.16 -9.22
CA HIS A 71 9.94 -0.54 -9.93
C HIS A 71 11.21 -0.36 -9.08
N LEU A 72 11.15 -0.57 -7.76
CA LEU A 72 12.34 -0.71 -6.90
C LEU A 72 12.71 -2.18 -6.65
N TYR A 73 11.73 -3.08 -6.77
CA TYR A 73 11.81 -4.49 -6.41
C TYR A 73 12.24 -5.39 -7.57
N PHE A 74 11.57 -5.31 -8.73
CA PHE A 74 11.88 -6.13 -9.90
C PHE A 74 13.29 -5.95 -10.44
N PRO A 75 13.85 -4.72 -10.51
CA PRO A 75 15.23 -4.54 -10.99
C PRO A 75 16.31 -5.22 -10.12
N GLN A 76 15.96 -5.78 -8.96
CA GLN A 76 16.88 -6.56 -8.14
C GLN A 76 17.10 -7.98 -8.69
N PHE A 77 16.22 -8.47 -9.56
CA PHE A 77 16.27 -9.84 -10.09
C PHE A 77 15.75 -9.99 -11.52
N MET A 78 15.41 -8.88 -12.20
CA MET A 78 14.96 -8.83 -13.59
C MET A 78 15.69 -7.72 -14.35
N ASP A 79 15.85 -7.90 -15.66
CA ASP A 79 16.45 -6.95 -16.59
C ASP A 79 15.38 -6.23 -17.42
N ASP A 80 15.16 -4.94 -17.10
CA ASP A 80 14.24 -4.08 -17.85
C ASP A 80 14.70 -3.78 -19.30
N GLY A 81 15.96 -4.14 -19.63
CA GLY A 81 16.52 -4.07 -20.98
C GLY A 81 16.13 -5.25 -21.88
N ASP A 82 15.68 -6.37 -21.31
CA ASP A 82 15.17 -7.53 -22.05
C ASP A 82 13.66 -7.37 -22.29
N GLU A 83 13.22 -7.44 -23.55
CA GLU A 83 11.82 -7.21 -23.91
C GLU A 83 10.87 -8.27 -23.31
N THR A 84 11.32 -9.52 -23.24
CA THR A 84 10.54 -10.63 -22.67
C THR A 84 10.36 -10.49 -21.17
N GLU A 85 11.42 -10.16 -20.43
CA GLU A 85 11.34 -9.90 -19.00
C GLU A 85 10.52 -8.63 -18.70
N ARG A 86 10.63 -7.61 -19.55
CA ARG A 86 9.84 -6.39 -19.42
C ARG A 86 8.34 -6.64 -19.52
N ASP A 87 7.89 -7.44 -20.48
CA ASP A 87 6.47 -7.81 -20.59
C ASP A 87 5.98 -8.59 -19.38
N LEU A 88 6.83 -9.48 -18.84
CA LEU A 88 6.56 -10.21 -17.60
C LEU A 88 6.48 -9.27 -16.39
N CYS A 89 7.41 -8.31 -16.26
CA CYS A 89 7.39 -7.25 -15.25
C CYS A 89 6.06 -6.49 -15.27
N LEU A 90 5.62 -6.03 -16.46
CA LEU A 90 4.37 -5.28 -16.61
C LEU A 90 3.15 -6.13 -16.21
N PHE A 91 3.13 -7.40 -16.56
CA PHE A 91 2.07 -8.31 -16.13
C PHE A 91 2.03 -8.45 -14.61
N MET A 92 3.19 -8.70 -13.97
CA MET A 92 3.29 -8.82 -12.53
C MET A 92 2.92 -7.52 -11.81
N ASP A 93 3.31 -6.36 -12.35
CA ASP A 93 2.93 -5.04 -11.85
C ASP A 93 1.42 -4.88 -11.75
N ILE A 94 0.72 -5.22 -12.83
CA ILE A 94 -0.74 -5.14 -12.88
C ILE A 94 -1.35 -6.09 -11.84
N VAL A 95 -0.82 -7.31 -11.71
CA VAL A 95 -1.30 -8.28 -10.70
C VAL A 95 -1.09 -7.73 -9.30
N LEU A 96 0.08 -7.19 -8.98
CA LEU A 96 0.38 -6.60 -7.67
C LEU A 96 -0.51 -5.39 -7.36
N LEU A 97 -0.70 -4.50 -8.34
CA LEU A 97 -1.64 -3.38 -8.24
C LEU A 97 -3.04 -3.87 -7.87
N THR A 98 -3.52 -4.94 -8.50
CA THR A 98 -4.85 -5.49 -8.21
C THR A 98 -5.04 -6.05 -6.80
N LYS A 99 -3.94 -6.34 -6.10
CA LYS A 99 -3.94 -6.83 -4.71
C LYS A 99 -3.78 -5.72 -3.68
N CYS A 100 -3.38 -4.52 -4.12
CA CYS A 100 -3.30 -3.36 -3.25
C CYS A 100 -4.71 -2.83 -2.94
N ALA A 101 -4.88 -2.30 -1.73
CA ALA A 101 -6.12 -1.66 -1.30
C ALA A 101 -6.27 -0.27 -1.92
N GLU A 102 -5.15 0.43 -2.16
CA GLU A 102 -5.13 1.81 -2.64
C GLU A 102 -3.96 2.02 -3.62
N LEU A 103 -4.10 2.98 -4.52
CA LEU A 103 -3.03 3.48 -5.39
C LEU A 103 -2.65 4.90 -4.94
N TRP A 104 -1.39 5.13 -4.62
CA TRP A 104 -0.89 6.47 -4.28
C TRP A 104 0.05 6.94 -5.37
N VAL A 105 -0.30 8.05 -5.99
CA VAL A 105 0.44 8.65 -7.10
C VAL A 105 1.29 9.80 -6.57
N PHE A 106 2.58 9.78 -6.86
CA PHE A 106 3.54 10.78 -6.39
C PHE A 106 4.24 11.51 -7.54
N GLY A 107 4.52 12.79 -7.31
CA GLY A 107 5.34 13.63 -8.17
C GLY A 107 4.52 14.57 -9.07
N GLU A 108 5.22 15.48 -9.74
CA GLU A 108 4.60 16.57 -10.53
C GLU A 108 4.24 16.18 -11.97
N ARG A 109 4.76 15.05 -12.46
CA ARG A 109 4.53 14.58 -13.83
C ARG A 109 4.02 13.15 -13.83
N ILE A 110 3.11 12.87 -14.75
CA ILE A 110 2.61 11.52 -15.00
C ILE A 110 3.37 10.93 -16.19
N SER A 111 4.11 9.86 -15.95
CA SER A 111 4.79 9.11 -17.00
C SER A 111 3.83 8.15 -17.71
N LYS A 112 4.22 7.64 -18.89
CA LYS A 112 3.41 6.65 -19.62
C LYS A 112 3.06 5.42 -18.77
N GLY A 113 4.03 4.89 -18.01
CA GLY A 113 3.81 3.75 -17.11
C GLY A 113 2.80 4.08 -16.01
N MET A 114 2.95 5.26 -15.38
CA MET A 114 2.00 5.72 -14.36
C MET A 114 0.59 5.87 -14.91
N SER A 115 0.42 6.41 -16.12
CA SER A 115 -0.90 6.54 -16.75
C SER A 115 -1.61 5.19 -16.87
N MET A 116 -0.88 4.12 -17.21
CA MET A 116 -1.44 2.77 -17.32
C MET A 116 -1.87 2.21 -15.96
N GLU A 117 -1.05 2.39 -14.92
CA GLU A 117 -1.38 2.00 -13.54
C GLU A 117 -2.61 2.75 -13.02
N ILE A 118 -2.64 4.08 -13.21
CA ILE A 118 -3.73 4.96 -12.82
C ILE A 118 -5.03 4.56 -13.52
N GLU A 119 -4.98 4.35 -14.83
CA GLU A 119 -6.15 3.93 -15.59
C GLU A 119 -6.67 2.57 -15.11
N LYS A 120 -5.76 1.63 -14.84
CA LYS A 120 -6.12 0.31 -14.31
C LYS A 120 -6.80 0.42 -12.94
N ALA A 121 -6.26 1.24 -12.04
CA ALA A 121 -6.86 1.49 -10.72
C ALA A 121 -8.26 2.14 -10.85
N LYS A 122 -8.41 3.14 -11.74
CA LYS A 122 -9.71 3.79 -12.03
C LYS A 122 -10.75 2.77 -12.52
N ARG A 123 -10.40 1.94 -13.50
CA ARG A 123 -11.29 0.90 -14.04
C ARG A 123 -11.74 -0.11 -12.97
N LYS A 124 -10.93 -0.32 -11.93
CA LYS A 124 -11.25 -1.22 -10.81
C LYS A 124 -12.00 -0.55 -9.66
N GLY A 125 -12.23 0.77 -9.72
CA GLY A 125 -12.79 1.53 -8.60
C GLY A 125 -11.89 1.54 -7.37
N GLN A 126 -10.59 1.31 -7.54
CA GLN A 126 -9.62 1.35 -6.45
C GLN A 126 -9.41 2.81 -6.01
N PRO A 127 -9.38 3.12 -4.70
CA PRO A 127 -9.08 4.47 -4.22
C PRO A 127 -7.73 4.95 -4.73
N ILE A 128 -7.70 6.16 -5.29
CA ILE A 128 -6.49 6.82 -5.78
C ILE A 128 -6.27 8.09 -4.97
N ARG A 129 -5.07 8.23 -4.41
CA ARG A 129 -4.64 9.42 -3.68
C ARG A 129 -3.45 10.06 -4.39
N TRP A 130 -3.43 11.38 -4.45
CA TRP A 130 -2.43 12.13 -5.20
C TRP A 130 -1.55 12.92 -4.25
N PHE A 131 -0.25 12.92 -4.53
CA PHE A 131 0.75 13.57 -3.71
C PHE A 131 1.74 14.34 -4.58
N ASP A 132 2.13 15.52 -4.10
CA ASP A 132 3.23 16.27 -4.71
C ASP A 132 4.60 15.61 -4.45
N SER A 133 5.66 16.20 -5.00
CA SER A 133 7.05 15.76 -4.81
C SER A 133 7.48 15.77 -3.32
N ASN A 134 6.81 16.56 -2.47
CA ASN A 134 7.09 16.69 -1.04
C ASN A 134 6.23 15.77 -0.17
N CYS A 135 5.56 14.77 -0.78
CA CYS A 135 4.66 13.84 -0.09
C CYS A 135 3.45 14.53 0.56
N LYS A 136 3.06 15.74 0.12
CA LYS A 136 1.84 16.40 0.56
C LYS A 136 0.69 15.97 -0.33
N GLU A 137 -0.40 15.57 0.30
CA GLU A 137 -1.59 15.16 -0.41
C GLU A 137 -2.22 16.36 -1.11
N VAL A 138 -2.55 16.18 -2.38
CA VAL A 138 -3.20 17.18 -3.22
C VAL A 138 -4.52 16.61 -3.71
N PHE A 139 -5.55 17.46 -3.78
CA PHE A 139 -6.85 17.08 -4.31
C PHE A 139 -6.88 17.39 -5.79
N GLN A 140 -7.26 16.40 -6.61
CA GLN A 140 -7.44 16.53 -8.05
C GLN A 140 -8.91 16.40 -8.40
#